data_AF-A0A158K3G8-F1
#
_entry.id   AF-A0A158K3G8-F1
#
_cell.length_a   1.000
_cell.length_b   1.000
_cell.length_c   1.000
_cell.angle_alpha   90.00
_cell.angle_beta   90.00
_cell.angle_gamma   90.00
#
_symmetry.space_group_name_H-M   'P 1'
#
loop_
_entity.id
_entity.type
_entity.pdbx_description
1 polymer ?
#
loop_
_entity_poly.entity_id
_entity_poly.type
_entity_poly.pdbx_seq_one_letter_code
_entity_poly.pdbx_strand_id
1 'polypeptide(L)'
;MKATILSHEQAPSSNSAEIHRFGFELDDGLAQPLRETISLRTARVIVENLEDGNAFIKMLQAIVSAKRNEYDSLIGNVYPDHFRESPSSDRPMPGPHSEAPQP
;
A
#
# COMPACT_ATOMS: atom_id res chain seq x y z
N MET A 1 -6.52 -3.06 4.31
CA MET A 1 -5.83 -3.70 3.17
C MET A 1 -4.31 -3.61 3.36
N LYS A 2 -3.56 -4.63 2.95
CA LYS A 2 -2.08 -4.64 2.88
C LYS A 2 -1.61 -5.25 1.56
N ALA A 3 -0.46 -4.79 1.08
CA ALA A 3 0.18 -5.30 -0.14
C ALA A 3 1.57 -5.85 0.22
N THR A 4 1.91 -7.03 -0.28
CA THR A 4 3.19 -7.69 0.00
C THR A 4 3.85 -8.09 -1.31
N ILE A 5 5.13 -7.75 -1.49
CA ILE A 5 5.90 -8.24 -2.63
C ILE A 5 6.41 -9.64 -2.31
N LEU A 6 6.05 -10.62 -3.13
CA LEU A 6 6.38 -12.03 -2.92
C LEU A 6 7.56 -12.50 -3.75
N SER A 7 7.74 -11.93 -4.94
CA SER A 7 8.80 -12.34 -5.86
C SER A 7 9.22 -11.22 -6.79
N HIS A 8 10.44 -11.34 -7.31
CA HIS A 8 10.95 -10.54 -8.40
C HIS A 8 11.58 -11.48 -9.44
N GLU A 9 11.24 -11.25 -10.70
CA GLU A 9 11.78 -11.99 -11.83
C GLU A 9 12.31 -11.03 -12.88
N GLN A 10 13.51 -11.32 -13.38
CA GLN A 10 14.06 -10.70 -14.58
C GLN A 10 13.79 -11.65 -15.75
N ALA A 11 13.07 -11.19 -16.77
CA ALA A 11 12.85 -12.03 -17.95
C ALA A 11 14.17 -12.25 -18.72
N PRO A 12 14.33 -13.42 -19.37
CA PRO A 12 15.60 -13.85 -19.95
C PRO A 12 16.03 -13.11 -21.23
N SER A 13 15.29 -12.13 -21.74
CA SER A 13 15.69 -11.41 -22.96
C SER A 13 16.58 -10.20 -22.64
N SER A 14 17.81 -10.27 -23.15
CA SER A 14 18.94 -9.36 -22.89
C SER A 14 18.76 -7.90 -23.34
N ASN A 15 17.57 -7.48 -23.78
CA ASN A 15 17.41 -6.25 -24.56
C ASN A 15 16.35 -5.28 -24.08
N SER A 16 15.86 -5.37 -22.84
CA SER A 16 15.04 -4.27 -22.33
C SER A 16 15.03 -4.15 -20.82
N ALA A 17 15.25 -2.92 -20.35
CA ALA A 17 14.91 -2.48 -19.00
C ALA A 17 13.40 -2.60 -18.67
N GLU A 18 12.58 -3.08 -19.61
CA GLU A 18 11.12 -3.17 -19.54
C GLU A 18 10.58 -4.50 -19.00
N ILE A 19 11.42 -5.41 -18.51
CA ILE A 19 10.97 -6.78 -18.17
C ILE A 19 11.37 -7.24 -16.77
N HIS A 20 11.32 -6.32 -15.81
CA HIS A 20 11.25 -6.67 -14.40
C HIS A 20 9.79 -6.93 -14.02
N ARG A 21 9.51 -8.10 -13.45
CA ARG A 21 8.18 -8.51 -13.00
C ARG A 21 8.21 -8.72 -11.49
N PHE A 22 7.17 -8.26 -10.82
CA PHE A 22 7.00 -8.41 -9.38
C PHE A 22 5.73 -9.17 -9.10
N GLY A 23 5.86 -10.32 -8.45
CA GLY A 23 4.74 -11.04 -7.87
C GLY A 23 4.35 -10.39 -6.56
N PHE A 24 3.05 -10.18 -6.34
CA PHE A 24 2.55 -9.54 -5.12
C PHE A 24 1.26 -10.19 -4.63
N GLU A 25 0.97 -9.95 -3.36
CA GLU A 25 -0.26 -10.36 -2.70
C GLU A 25 -0.97 -9.14 -2.12
N LEU A 26 -2.27 -9.03 -2.38
CA LEU A 26 -3.16 -8.07 -1.77
C LEU A 26 -4.09 -8.78 -0.80
N ASP A 27 -4.02 -8.42 0.47
CA ASP A 27 -4.87 -8.97 1.52
C ASP A 27 -5.73 -7.83 2.10
N ASP A 28 -7.03 -7.92 1.89
CA ASP A 28 -8.02 -6.97 2.41
C ASP A 28 -8.56 -7.38 3.78
N GLY A 29 -8.22 -8.58 4.27
CA GLY A 29 -8.73 -9.16 5.52
C GLY A 29 -10.18 -9.66 5.45
N LEU A 30 -10.85 -9.53 4.31
CA LEU A 30 -12.25 -9.90 4.09
C LEU A 30 -12.36 -11.16 3.24
N ALA A 31 -11.47 -11.32 2.25
CA ALA A 31 -11.46 -12.45 1.32
C ALA A 31 -10.11 -13.19 1.33
N GLN A 32 -10.00 -14.21 0.49
CA GLN A 32 -8.71 -14.83 0.23
C GLN A 32 -7.76 -13.80 -0.42
N PRO A 33 -6.49 -13.75 -0.01
CA PRO A 33 -5.52 -12.82 -0.58
C PRO A 33 -5.40 -12.99 -2.09
N LEU A 34 -5.49 -11.88 -2.83
CA LEU A 34 -5.32 -11.85 -4.28
C LEU A 34 -3.83 -11.87 -4.61
N ARG A 35 -3.39 -12.85 -5.39
CA ARG A 35 -2.00 -12.93 -5.87
C ARG A 35 -1.93 -12.63 -7.36
N GLU A 36 -1.14 -11.63 -7.72
CA GLU A 36 -0.95 -11.21 -9.11
C GLU A 36 0.51 -10.89 -9.40
N THR A 37 0.79 -10.55 -10.66
CA THR A 37 2.12 -10.15 -11.11
C THR A 37 2.02 -8.89 -11.95
N ILE A 38 2.91 -7.94 -11.71
CA ILE A 38 2.96 -6.68 -12.46
C ILE A 38 4.35 -6.42 -13.04
N SER A 39 4.38 -5.83 -14.23
CA SER A 39 5.64 -5.36 -14.83
C SER A 39 6.03 -3.98 -14.31
N LEU A 40 7.33 -3.71 -14.22
CA LEU A 40 7.84 -2.38 -13.86
C LEU A 40 7.28 -1.27 -14.77
N ARG A 41 7.11 -1.55 -16.06
CA ARG A 41 6.53 -0.61 -17.01
C ARG A 41 5.10 -0.25 -16.63
N THR A 42 4.27 -1.25 -16.31
CA THR A 42 2.88 -1.03 -15.88
C THR A 42 2.85 -0.27 -14.55
N ALA A 43 3.73 -0.62 -13.60
CA ALA A 43 3.81 0.08 -12.32
C ALA A 43 4.09 1.59 -12.49
N ARG A 44 5.01 1.96 -13.39
CA ARG A 44 5.29 3.37 -13.72
C ARG A 44 4.06 4.10 -14.25
N VAL A 45 3.38 3.52 -15.23
CA VAL A 45 2.16 4.12 -15.82
C VAL A 45 1.07 4.31 -14.77
N ILE A 46 0.87 3.34 -13.87
CA ILE A 46 -0.14 3.46 -12.82
C ILE A 46 0.21 4.57 -11.82
N VAL A 47 1.47 4.61 -11.35
CA VAL A 47 1.92 5.62 -10.37
C VAL A 47 1.88 7.03 -10.94
N GLU A 48 2.21 7.22 -12.22
CA GLU A 48 2.14 8.54 -12.89
C GLU A 48 0.72 9.13 -12.92
N ASN A 49 -0.32 8.30 -12.80
CA ASN A 49 -1.72 8.72 -12.89
C ASN A 49 -2.45 8.72 -11.53
N LEU A 50 -1.78 8.36 -10.43
CA LEU A 50 -2.39 8.22 -9.11
C LEU A 50 -1.51 8.88 -8.03
N GLU A 51 -1.98 9.99 -7.47
CA GLU A 51 -1.19 10.85 -6.57
C GLU A 51 -1.16 10.38 -5.10
N ASP A 52 -2.19 9.67 -4.64
CA ASP A 52 -2.27 9.17 -3.26
C ASP A 52 -3.16 7.92 -3.23
N GLY A 53 -2.77 6.89 -2.49
CA GLY A 53 -3.44 5.61 -2.65
C GLY A 53 -3.25 4.57 -1.55
N ASN A 54 -4.06 3.54 -1.71
CA ASN A 54 -4.10 2.37 -0.85
C ASN A 54 -2.76 1.60 -0.82
N ALA A 55 -2.72 0.53 -0.03
CA ALA A 55 -1.57 -0.36 0.09
C ALA A 55 -0.90 -0.73 -1.25
N PHE A 56 -1.69 -0.93 -2.32
CA PHE A 56 -1.18 -1.29 -3.64
C PHE A 56 -0.41 -0.15 -4.30
N ILE A 57 -0.91 1.09 -4.26
CA ILE A 57 -0.23 2.25 -4.86
C ILE A 57 1.11 2.52 -4.19
N LYS A 58 1.19 2.41 -2.86
CA LYS A 58 2.46 2.53 -2.13
C LYS A 58 3.48 1.47 -2.53
N MET A 59 3.03 0.24 -2.70
CA MET A 59 3.88 -0.85 -3.18
C MET A 59 4.42 -0.54 -4.57
N LEU A 60 3.59 -0.04 -5.48
CA LEU A 60 4.03 0.36 -6.83
C LEU A 60 5.01 1.53 -6.78
N GLN A 61 4.77 2.54 -5.95
CA GLN A 61 5.69 3.67 -5.76
C GLN A 61 7.07 3.19 -5.26
N ALA A 62 7.09 2.23 -4.34
CA ALA A 62 8.34 1.64 -3.85
C ALA A 62 9.10 0.88 -4.96
N ILE A 63 8.39 0.08 -5.77
CA ILE A 63 8.97 -0.61 -6.94
C ILE A 63 9.55 0.39 -7.94
N VAL A 64 8.82 1.47 -8.24
CA VAL A 64 9.24 2.50 -9.21
C VAL A 64 10.43 3.33 -8.71
N SER A 65 10.50 3.57 -7.40
CA SER A 65 11.57 4.38 -6.77
C SER A 65 12.85 3.59 -6.52
N ALA A 66 12.78 2.27 -6.41
CA ALA A 66 13.93 1.41 -6.17
C ALA A 66 14.87 1.34 -7.39
N LYS A 67 16.17 1.19 -7.12
CA LYS A 67 17.17 0.90 -8.15
C LYS A 67 17.16 -0.57 -8.52
N ARG A 68 17.65 -0.91 -9.72
CA ARG A 68 17.65 -2.30 -10.22
C ARG A 68 18.36 -3.30 -9.30
N ASN A 69 19.39 -2.86 -8.58
CA ASN A 69 20.13 -3.69 -7.62
C ASN A 69 19.42 -3.84 -6.26
N GLU A 70 18.30 -3.14 -6.04
CA GLU A 70 17.52 -3.15 -4.81
C GLU A 70 16.20 -3.93 -4.97
N TYR A 71 15.86 -4.40 -6.18
CA TYR A 71 14.59 -5.08 -6.44
C TYR A 71 14.40 -6.35 -5.62
N ASP A 72 15.44 -7.15 -5.43
CA ASP A 72 15.35 -8.35 -4.59
C ASP A 72 15.17 -7.99 -3.11
N SER A 73 15.64 -6.81 -2.69
CA SER A 73 15.43 -6.29 -1.33
C SER A 73 14.00 -5.82 -1.06
N LEU A 74 13.17 -5.72 -2.11
CA LEU A 74 11.75 -5.41 -1.95
C LEU A 74 10.91 -6.63 -1.58
N ILE A 75 11.43 -7.85 -1.80
CA ILE A 75 10.72 -9.10 -1.49
C ILE A 75 10.51 -9.19 0.03
N GLY A 76 9.26 -9.49 0.43
CA GLY A 76 8.85 -9.55 1.82
C GLY A 76 8.42 -8.21 2.42
N ASN A 77 8.60 -7.08 1.72
CA ASN A 77 8.13 -5.79 2.21
C ASN A 77 6.60 -5.74 2.19
N VAL A 78 6.02 -5.28 3.29
CA VAL A 78 4.57 -5.13 3.49
C VAL A 78 4.22 -3.65 3.53
N TYR A 79 3.26 -3.25 2.70
CA TYR A 79 2.76 -1.89 2.58
C TYR A 79 1.33 -1.83 3.13
N PRO A 80 1.09 -1.18 4.28
CA PRO A 80 -0.24 -1.04 4.85
C PRO A 80 -1.03 0.10 4.19
N ASP A 81 -2.35 -0.04 4.13
CA ASP A 81 -3.24 1.05 3.73
C ASP A 81 -3.23 2.18 4.79
N HIS A 82 -3.44 3.42 4.34
CA HIS A 82 -3.57 4.61 5.18
C HIS A 82 -4.97 4.81 5.77
N PHE A 83 -5.85 3.80 5.74
CA PHE A 83 -7.06 3.84 6.57
C PHE A 83 -6.65 3.79 8.06
N ARG A 84 -6.16 4.92 8.58
CA ARG A 84 -6.39 5.29 9.96
C ARG A 84 -7.90 5.29 10.07
N GLU A 85 -8.47 4.26 10.68
CA GLU A 85 -9.51 4.54 11.65
C GLU A 85 -8.95 5.68 12.48
N SER A 86 -9.45 6.89 12.22
CA SER A 86 -9.32 7.96 13.19
C SER A 86 -9.78 7.29 14.47
N PRO A 87 -8.96 7.19 15.54
CA PRO A 87 -9.50 6.74 16.80
C PRO A 87 -10.68 7.67 17.02
N SER A 88 -11.86 7.07 17.09
CA SER A 88 -13.08 7.71 17.54
C SER A 88 -12.64 8.72 18.58
N SER A 89 -12.77 10.01 18.25
CA SER A 89 -12.76 11.01 19.31
C SER A 89 -14.01 10.67 20.10
N ASP A 90 -13.83 9.74 21.03
CA ASP A 90 -14.57 9.56 22.24
C ASP A 90 -14.51 10.94 22.90
N ARG A 91 -15.38 11.83 22.44
CA ARG A 91 -15.70 13.02 23.18
C ARG A 91 -16.32 12.43 24.44
N PRO A 92 -15.68 12.58 25.62
CA PRO A 92 -16.43 12.38 26.82
C PRO A 92 -17.57 13.38 26.74
N MET A 93 -18.79 12.87 26.65
CA MET A 93 -19.99 13.67 26.91
C MET A 93 -19.71 14.47 28.19
N PRO A 94 -19.84 15.80 28.19
CA PRO A 94 -19.86 16.53 29.44
C PRO A 94 -21.10 16.07 30.20
N GLY A 95 -20.91 15.16 31.15
CA GLY A 95 -21.89 14.82 32.17
C GLY A 95 -22.21 16.06 33.01
N PRO A 96 -23.43 16.17 33.53
CA PRO A 96 -24.04 17.44 33.89
C PRO A 96 -23.53 17.89 35.27
N HIS A 97 -22.73 18.96 35.28
CA HIS A 97 -22.42 19.66 36.52
C HIS A 97 -22.80 21.13 36.42
N SER A 98 -23.80 21.46 37.24
CA SER A 98 -23.97 22.70 38.02
C SER A 98 -24.10 23.98 37.18
N GLU A 99 -25.19 24.75 37.26
CA GLU A 99 -25.68 25.36 38.49
C GLU A 99 -27.05 25.99 38.17
N ALA A 100 -28.08 25.69 38.95
CA ALA A 100 -29.35 26.42 38.88
C ALA A 100 -29.22 27.67 39.76
N PRO A 101 -29.48 28.89 39.26
CA PRO A 101 -29.76 30.00 40.15
C PRO A 101 -31.21 29.82 40.63
N GLN A 102 -31.39 29.67 41.95
CA GLN A 102 -32.70 29.78 42.58
C GLN A 102 -33.10 31.26 42.66
N PRO A 103 -34.29 31.63 42.17
CA PRO A 103 -35.08 32.72 42.73
C PRO A 103 -36.15 32.21 43.72
#